data_AF-A0A7Y4YP69-F1
#
_entry.id   AF-A0A7Y4YP69-F1
#
_cell.length_a   1.000
_cell.length_b   1.000
_cell.length_c   1.000
_cell.angle_alpha   90.00
_cell.angle_beta   90.00
_cell.angle_gamma   90.00
#
_symmetry.space_group_name_H-M   'P 1'
#
loop_
_entity.id
_entity.type
_entity.pdbx_description
1 polymer ?
#
loop_
_entity_poly.entity_id
_entity_poly.type
_entity_poly.pdbx_seq_one_letter_code
_entity_poly.pdbx_strand_id
1 'polypeptide(L)'
;MHIHLSAHRIKNYKQLFVLCAFLVFSAAAQASSVKAKNGNLYFINDAGKSSQITKQMSDTQPVLSPDKTKIAFVRALPKREIQEADNEPWMQATADVEIWTIDTTGADAQRVVATHIDNDNNEKNLAQFNTLVFSLDGKQLYFLSKAWVASYGLHVVNLANHQVHYLTDANGVRVINRGRYAGNLIVEKRTYSTGAEGGAYATFSLFTSQGAYVKRLGKRQK
;
A
#
# COMPACT_ATOMS: atom_id res chain seq x y z
N MET A 1 -12.33 -88.03 37.45
CA MET A 1 -12.63 -87.67 38.85
C MET A 1 -11.63 -86.60 39.27
N HIS A 2 -12.13 -85.39 39.59
CA HIS A 2 -11.53 -84.30 40.38
C HIS A 2 -10.11 -83.78 40.00
N ILE A 3 -9.96 -82.56 39.46
CA ILE A 3 -9.81 -81.25 40.18
C ILE A 3 -8.47 -81.20 40.96
N HIS A 4 -7.58 -80.19 40.93
CA HIS A 4 -7.40 -78.90 40.25
C HIS A 4 -6.15 -78.24 40.91
N LEU A 5 -5.43 -77.36 40.18
CA LEU A 5 -4.69 -76.16 40.68
C LEU A 5 -3.50 -76.40 41.65
N SER A 6 -2.44 -75.59 41.74
CA SER A 6 -2.17 -74.23 41.28
C SER A 6 -0.67 -73.88 41.44
N ALA A 7 -0.21 -73.02 40.54
CA ALA A 7 0.51 -71.75 40.79
C ALA A 7 2.03 -71.63 41.03
N HIS A 8 2.50 -70.51 40.45
CA HIS A 8 3.72 -69.70 40.64
C HIS A 8 4.95 -70.09 39.78
N ARG A 9 5.63 -69.19 39.05
CA ARG A 9 5.84 -67.74 39.28
C ARG A 9 6.27 -66.99 38.00
N ILE A 10 5.92 -65.71 38.01
CA ILE A 10 6.02 -64.62 37.01
C ILE A 10 7.47 -64.20 36.68
N LYS A 11 7.75 -63.71 35.46
CA LYS A 11 8.50 -62.44 35.23
C LYS A 11 8.23 -61.81 33.85
N ASN A 12 7.46 -60.73 33.94
CA ASN A 12 7.11 -59.68 32.98
C ASN A 12 8.21 -59.21 32.02
N TYR A 13 7.86 -59.05 30.74
CA TYR A 13 8.44 -58.05 29.84
C TYR A 13 7.32 -57.14 29.30
N LYS A 14 7.16 -55.98 29.94
CA LYS A 14 6.38 -54.84 29.41
C LYS A 14 7.39 -53.82 28.89
N GLN A 15 7.55 -53.70 27.58
CA GLN A 15 7.95 -52.43 26.95
C GLN A 15 7.29 -52.33 25.58
N LEU A 16 6.13 -51.66 25.55
CA LEU A 16 5.49 -51.20 24.32
C LEU A 16 5.94 -49.75 24.11
N PHE A 17 6.84 -49.53 23.16
CA PHE A 17 7.25 -48.19 22.73
C PHE A 17 6.16 -47.62 21.81
N VAL A 18 5.31 -46.74 22.32
CA VAL A 18 4.42 -45.92 21.48
C VAL A 18 5.18 -44.66 21.11
N LEU A 19 5.69 -44.60 19.88
CA LEU A 19 6.34 -43.43 19.31
C LEU A 19 5.26 -42.48 18.76
N CYS A 20 4.76 -41.55 19.57
CA CYS A 20 3.93 -40.43 19.10
C CYS A 20 4.82 -39.41 18.39
N ALA A 21 4.95 -39.50 17.06
CA ALA A 21 5.57 -38.47 16.25
C ALA A 21 4.62 -37.27 16.13
N PHE A 22 4.81 -36.23 16.95
CA PHE A 22 4.19 -34.93 16.73
C PHE A 22 4.91 -34.21 15.58
N LEU A 23 4.40 -34.35 14.36
CA LEU A 23 4.77 -33.48 13.24
C LEU A 23 4.17 -32.09 13.47
N VAL A 24 4.98 -31.18 14.03
CA VAL A 24 4.63 -29.75 14.08
C VAL A 24 4.88 -29.16 12.70
N PHE A 25 3.84 -29.08 11.86
CA PHE A 25 3.88 -28.22 10.68
C PHE A 25 3.78 -26.76 11.12
N SER A 26 4.91 -26.06 11.17
CA SER A 26 4.90 -24.60 11.23
C SER A 26 4.41 -24.07 9.88
N ALA A 27 3.11 -23.82 9.75
CA ALA A 27 2.61 -23.03 8.64
C ALA A 27 3.27 -21.65 8.72
N ALA A 28 4.02 -21.27 7.69
CA ALA A 28 4.52 -19.91 7.57
C ALA A 28 3.31 -18.98 7.51
N ALA A 29 3.10 -18.19 8.57
CA ALA A 29 2.07 -17.17 8.58
C ALA A 29 2.38 -16.17 7.46
N GLN A 30 1.53 -16.13 6.43
CA GLN A 30 1.65 -15.12 5.39
C GLN A 30 1.06 -13.82 5.92
N ALA A 31 1.72 -12.70 5.71
CA ALA A 31 1.11 -11.42 6.02
C ALA A 31 -0.02 -11.14 5.01
N SER A 32 -1.17 -10.72 5.52
CA SER A 32 -2.28 -10.27 4.67
C SER A 32 -1.80 -9.23 3.66
N SER A 33 -2.33 -9.32 2.44
CA SER A 33 -1.90 -8.48 1.34
C SER A 33 -3.05 -8.21 0.37
N VAL A 34 -2.84 -7.23 -0.50
CA VAL A 34 -3.77 -6.88 -1.58
C VAL A 34 -3.03 -6.91 -2.90
N LYS A 35 -3.73 -7.32 -3.95
CA LYS A 35 -3.21 -7.30 -5.32
C LYS A 35 -4.30 -6.91 -6.30
N ALA A 36 -3.92 -6.23 -7.38
CA ALA A 36 -4.78 -6.04 -8.52
C ALA A 36 -4.53 -7.13 -9.57
N LYS A 37 -5.59 -7.67 -10.16
CA LYS A 37 -5.53 -8.58 -11.31
C LYS A 37 -6.70 -8.27 -12.23
N ASN A 38 -6.41 -7.99 -13.50
CA ASN A 38 -7.40 -7.65 -14.54
C ASN A 38 -8.38 -6.55 -14.10
N GLY A 39 -7.86 -5.49 -13.48
CA GLY A 39 -8.66 -4.35 -13.00
C GLY A 39 -9.57 -4.66 -11.81
N ASN A 40 -9.37 -5.80 -11.13
CA ASN A 40 -10.10 -6.17 -9.93
C ASN A 40 -9.15 -6.33 -8.76
N LEU A 41 -9.62 -5.96 -7.57
CA LEU A 41 -8.86 -6.09 -6.34
C LEU A 41 -9.08 -7.46 -5.70
N TYR A 42 -8.01 -8.03 -5.16
CA TYR A 42 -8.04 -9.27 -4.38
C TYR A 42 -7.36 -9.04 -3.05
N PHE A 43 -8.03 -9.44 -1.97
CA PHE A 43 -7.47 -9.52 -0.62
C PHE A 43 -7.02 -10.94 -0.34
N ILE A 44 -5.82 -11.09 0.21
CA ILE A 44 -5.27 -12.36 0.68
C ILE A 44 -5.13 -12.23 2.19
N ASN A 45 -5.84 -13.06 2.94
CA ASN A 45 -5.79 -13.02 4.40
C ASN A 45 -4.53 -13.70 4.95
N ASP A 46 -4.36 -13.69 6.29
CA ASP A 46 -3.18 -14.27 6.94
C ASP A 46 -3.06 -15.80 6.76
N ALA A 47 -4.16 -16.47 6.39
CA ALA A 47 -4.19 -17.89 6.05
C ALA A 47 -3.87 -18.16 4.56
N GLY A 48 -3.56 -17.13 3.77
CA GLY A 48 -3.30 -17.23 2.33
C GLY A 48 -4.57 -17.39 1.47
N LYS A 49 -5.77 -17.33 2.06
CA LYS A 49 -7.03 -17.40 1.31
C LYS A 49 -7.26 -16.11 0.55
N SER A 50 -7.46 -16.21 -0.76
CA SER A 50 -7.74 -15.08 -1.64
C SER A 50 -9.25 -14.87 -1.81
N SER A 51 -9.70 -13.63 -1.67
CA SER A 51 -11.07 -13.18 -1.93
C SER A 51 -11.04 -12.04 -2.94
N GLN A 52 -11.93 -12.07 -3.93
CA GLN A 52 -12.12 -10.96 -4.85
C GLN A 52 -12.97 -9.88 -4.18
N ILE A 53 -12.47 -8.64 -4.19
CA ILE A 53 -13.07 -7.48 -3.50
C ILE A 53 -13.87 -6.61 -4.47
N THR A 54 -13.35 -6.37 -5.67
CA THR A 54 -14.04 -5.59 -6.70
C THR A 54 -14.24 -6.40 -7.99
N LYS A 55 -15.23 -6.02 -8.80
CA LYS A 55 -15.66 -6.77 -9.99
C LYS A 55 -15.79 -5.94 -11.28
N GLN A 56 -15.51 -4.64 -11.20
CA GLN A 56 -15.77 -3.68 -12.27
C GLN A 56 -14.62 -3.53 -13.28
N MET A 57 -13.49 -4.22 -13.07
CA MET A 57 -12.37 -4.27 -14.02
C MET A 57 -11.67 -2.91 -14.29
N SER A 58 -11.80 -1.94 -13.38
CA SER A 58 -11.15 -0.62 -13.49
C SER A 58 -10.34 -0.20 -12.26
N ASP A 59 -10.07 -1.11 -11.34
CA ASP A 59 -9.39 -0.84 -10.07
C ASP A 59 -7.94 -1.35 -10.06
N THR A 60 -7.01 -0.49 -9.63
CA THR A 60 -5.56 -0.72 -9.69
C THR A 60 -4.82 -0.16 -8.48
N GLN A 61 -3.52 -0.47 -8.35
CA GLN A 61 -2.62 0.05 -7.31
C GLN A 61 -3.18 -0.04 -5.86
N PRO A 62 -3.71 -1.21 -5.43
CA PRO A 62 -4.27 -1.31 -4.09
C PRO A 62 -3.18 -1.28 -3.03
N VAL A 63 -3.47 -0.64 -1.91
CA VAL A 63 -2.68 -0.70 -0.68
C VAL A 63 -3.59 -1.01 0.50
N LEU A 64 -3.09 -1.85 1.41
CA LEU A 64 -3.81 -2.29 2.60
C LEU A 64 -3.51 -1.33 3.76
N SER A 65 -4.53 -0.96 4.53
CA SER A 65 -4.38 -0.16 5.73
C SER A 65 -3.56 -0.92 6.81
N PRO A 66 -2.90 -0.20 7.75
CA PRO A 66 -2.08 -0.85 8.77
C PRO A 66 -2.84 -1.85 9.66
N ASP A 67 -4.11 -1.57 9.92
CA ASP A 67 -5.03 -2.43 10.68
C ASP A 67 -5.67 -3.56 9.84
N LYS A 68 -5.33 -3.61 8.54
CA LYS A 68 -5.81 -4.60 7.57
C LYS A 68 -7.33 -4.59 7.33
N THR A 69 -8.04 -3.51 7.66
CA THR A 69 -9.50 -3.45 7.50
C THR A 69 -9.93 -2.75 6.20
N LYS A 70 -9.10 -1.87 5.65
CA LYS A 70 -9.41 -1.06 4.47
C LYS A 70 -8.37 -1.21 3.38
N ILE A 71 -8.82 -1.03 2.14
CA ILE A 71 -8.01 -1.01 0.93
C ILE A 71 -8.19 0.35 0.29
N ALA A 72 -7.09 1.10 0.09
CA ALA A 72 -7.09 2.26 -0.79
C ALA A 72 -6.60 1.84 -2.17
N PHE A 73 -7.15 2.41 -3.23
CA PHE A 73 -6.83 2.03 -4.61
C PHE A 73 -7.13 3.16 -5.59
N VAL A 74 -6.58 3.03 -6.80
CA VAL A 74 -6.83 3.94 -7.92
C VAL A 74 -7.86 3.32 -8.84
N ARG A 75 -8.93 4.04 -9.12
CA ARG A 75 -10.02 3.63 -10.00
C ARG A 75 -9.99 4.43 -11.29
N ALA A 76 -9.93 3.76 -12.43
CA ALA A 76 -10.12 4.40 -13.72
C ALA A 76 -11.60 4.71 -13.94
N LEU A 77 -11.86 5.92 -14.42
CA LEU A 77 -13.16 6.38 -14.85
C LEU A 77 -13.38 6.00 -16.33
N PRO A 78 -14.64 5.83 -16.77
CA PRO A 78 -14.95 5.78 -18.19
C PRO A 78 -14.38 7.02 -18.87
N LYS A 79 -13.72 6.84 -20.02
CA LYS A 79 -13.20 7.95 -20.81
C LYS A 79 -14.34 8.93 -21.10
N ARG A 80 -14.14 10.20 -20.78
CA ARG A 80 -15.06 11.25 -21.23
C ARG A 80 -14.80 11.52 -22.72
N GLU A 81 -15.87 11.81 -23.47
CA GLU A 81 -15.74 12.38 -24.80
C GLU A 81 -15.10 13.76 -24.64
N ILE A 82 -13.92 13.95 -25.25
CA ILE A 82 -13.10 15.14 -25.04
C ILE A 82 -13.72 16.28 -25.84
N GLN A 83 -14.12 17.37 -25.18
CA GLN A 83 -14.30 18.66 -25.86
C GLN A 83 -12.91 19.29 -26.00
N GLU A 84 -12.52 19.61 -27.24
CA GLU A 84 -11.19 20.08 -27.67
C GLU A 84 -10.70 21.40 -27.02
N ALA A 85 -11.39 21.92 -26.01
CA ALA A 85 -11.25 23.29 -25.52
C ALA A 85 -10.35 23.50 -24.29
N ASP A 86 -9.81 22.46 -23.64
CA ASP A 86 -8.86 22.69 -22.54
C ASP A 86 -7.40 22.61 -23.04
N ASN A 87 -6.68 23.72 -22.86
CA ASN A 87 -5.47 24.07 -23.60
C ASN A 87 -4.18 23.29 -23.23
N GLU A 88 -4.25 22.09 -22.65
CA GLU A 88 -3.05 21.31 -22.29
C GLU A 88 -3.20 19.81 -22.64
N PRO A 89 -2.89 19.42 -23.90
CA PRO A 89 -3.09 18.06 -24.42
C PRO A 89 -2.36 16.96 -23.62
N TRP A 90 -1.25 17.30 -22.94
CA TRP A 90 -0.47 16.35 -22.15
C TRP A 90 -1.06 16.05 -20.76
N MET A 91 -2.06 16.82 -20.29
CA MET A 91 -2.79 16.55 -19.04
C MET A 91 -4.13 15.84 -19.27
N GLN A 92 -4.82 16.12 -20.38
CA GLN A 92 -6.18 15.62 -20.65
C GLN A 92 -6.31 14.10 -20.75
N ALA A 93 -5.37 13.40 -21.40
CA ALA A 93 -5.46 11.95 -21.59
C ALA A 93 -5.30 11.13 -20.28
N THR A 94 -5.15 11.81 -19.15
CA THR A 94 -4.56 11.24 -17.93
C THR A 94 -5.30 11.58 -16.64
N ALA A 95 -6.39 12.34 -16.78
CA ALA A 95 -7.27 12.85 -15.74
C ALA A 95 -8.36 11.84 -15.31
N ASP A 96 -8.49 10.69 -15.97
CA ASP A 96 -9.61 9.75 -15.75
C ASP A 96 -9.35 8.74 -14.62
N VAL A 97 -8.82 9.18 -13.48
CA VAL A 97 -8.62 8.31 -12.32
C VAL A 97 -9.01 8.99 -11.01
N GLU A 98 -9.52 8.21 -10.07
CA GLU A 98 -9.87 8.68 -8.72
C GLU A 98 -9.21 7.78 -7.68
N ILE A 99 -9.02 8.30 -6.45
CA ILE A 99 -8.63 7.47 -5.31
C ILE A 99 -9.89 7.09 -4.53
N TRP A 100 -10.01 5.79 -4.27
CA TRP A 100 -11.12 5.19 -3.54
C TRP A 100 -10.61 4.40 -2.35
N THR A 101 -11.49 4.21 -1.36
CA THR A 101 -11.31 3.23 -0.29
C THR A 101 -12.47 2.24 -0.28
N ILE A 102 -12.21 1.02 0.17
CA ILE A 102 -13.21 -0.04 0.35
C ILE A 102 -12.78 -0.91 1.54
N ASP A 103 -13.74 -1.52 2.24
CA ASP A 103 -13.44 -2.50 3.28
C ASP A 103 -12.84 -3.78 2.66
N THR A 104 -12.01 -4.50 3.42
CA THR A 104 -11.49 -5.83 3.02
C THR A 104 -12.55 -6.91 2.83
N THR A 105 -13.79 -6.65 3.29
CA THR A 105 -14.98 -7.45 2.98
C THR A 105 -15.62 -7.10 1.64
N GLY A 106 -15.26 -5.97 1.03
CA GLY A 106 -15.89 -5.41 -0.18
C GLY A 106 -17.04 -4.45 0.09
N ALA A 107 -17.34 -4.14 1.35
CA ALA A 107 -18.35 -3.14 1.73
C ALA A 107 -17.79 -1.70 1.69
N ASP A 108 -18.70 -0.73 1.74
CA ASP A 108 -18.40 0.70 1.97
C ASP A 108 -17.37 1.31 1.01
N ALA A 109 -17.50 0.99 -0.29
CA ALA A 109 -16.70 1.61 -1.32
C ALA A 109 -17.02 3.12 -1.41
N GLN A 110 -16.02 3.96 -1.20
CA GLN A 110 -16.16 5.41 -1.22
C GLN A 110 -15.01 6.10 -1.95
N ARG A 111 -15.33 7.16 -2.68
CA ARG A 111 -14.33 8.05 -3.29
C ARG A 111 -13.75 8.96 -2.23
N VAL A 112 -12.42 9.03 -2.16
CA VAL A 112 -11.70 9.90 -1.21
C VAL A 112 -10.95 11.04 -1.90
N VAL A 113 -10.54 10.87 -3.16
CA VAL A 113 -9.94 11.95 -3.97
C VAL A 113 -10.52 11.88 -5.38
N ALA A 114 -11.11 12.99 -5.82
CA ALA A 114 -11.54 13.18 -7.21
C ALA A 114 -10.41 13.83 -8.02
N THR A 115 -10.43 13.62 -9.33
CA THR A 115 -9.53 14.35 -10.23
C THR A 115 -9.80 15.85 -10.16
N HIS A 116 -8.74 16.64 -10.12
CA HIS A 116 -8.80 18.10 -10.26
C HIS A 116 -7.57 18.59 -11.02
N ILE A 117 -7.79 19.43 -12.05
CA ILE A 117 -6.72 20.10 -12.79
C ILE A 117 -6.85 21.60 -12.54
N ASP A 118 -5.75 22.23 -12.16
CA ASP A 118 -5.56 23.65 -11.97
C ASP A 118 -4.42 24.10 -12.89
N ASN A 119 -4.74 24.94 -13.87
CA ASN A 119 -3.79 25.38 -14.89
C ASN A 119 -2.83 26.47 -14.38
N ASP A 120 -3.16 27.11 -13.26
CA ASP A 120 -2.38 28.21 -12.70
C ASP A 120 -1.48 27.75 -11.55
N ASN A 121 -1.84 26.64 -10.90
CA ASN A 121 -1.10 26.09 -9.77
C ASN A 121 -0.98 24.56 -9.83
N ASN A 122 0.19 24.12 -10.28
CA ASN A 122 0.55 22.70 -10.36
C ASN A 122 0.49 21.94 -9.03
N GLU A 123 0.63 22.62 -7.89
CA GLU A 123 0.52 21.99 -6.56
C GLU A 123 -0.91 21.59 -6.22
N LYS A 124 -1.90 22.12 -6.94
CA LYS A 124 -3.32 21.75 -6.78
C LYS A 124 -3.74 20.65 -7.74
N ASN A 125 -2.87 20.22 -8.66
CA ASN A 125 -3.20 19.16 -9.60
C ASN A 125 -3.33 17.81 -8.88
N LEU A 126 -4.49 17.19 -9.04
CA LEU A 126 -4.87 15.88 -8.54
C LEU A 126 -5.23 15.01 -9.75
N ALA A 127 -4.23 14.41 -10.39
CA ALA A 127 -4.38 13.50 -11.52
C ALA A 127 -3.23 12.49 -11.57
N GLN A 128 -3.37 11.44 -12.38
CA GLN A 128 -2.36 10.38 -12.54
C GLN A 128 -1.84 9.83 -11.21
N PHE A 129 -2.75 9.53 -10.29
CA PHE A 129 -2.40 9.09 -8.96
C PHE A 129 -1.51 7.85 -8.98
N ASN A 130 -0.44 7.89 -8.18
CA ASN A 130 0.41 6.74 -7.94
C ASN A 130 1.02 6.75 -6.53
N THR A 131 1.67 5.65 -6.15
CA THR A 131 2.38 5.51 -4.87
C THR A 131 1.51 5.89 -3.67
N LEU A 132 0.40 5.17 -3.50
CA LEU A 132 -0.48 5.31 -2.34
C LEU A 132 0.21 4.71 -1.11
N VAL A 133 0.17 5.38 0.03
CA VAL A 133 0.71 4.88 1.31
C VAL A 133 -0.13 5.39 2.47
N PHE A 134 -0.70 4.49 3.27
CA PHE A 134 -1.40 4.90 4.50
C PHE A 134 -0.43 5.48 5.53
N SER A 135 -0.90 6.46 6.30
CA SER A 135 -0.23 6.85 7.55
C SER A 135 -0.18 5.68 8.53
N LEU A 136 0.75 5.74 9.48
CA LEU A 136 0.96 4.67 10.46
C LEU A 136 -0.30 4.35 11.29
N ASP A 137 -1.13 5.37 11.55
CA ASP A 137 -2.40 5.25 12.26
C ASP A 137 -3.61 4.96 11.34
N GLY A 138 -3.39 4.85 10.02
CA GLY A 138 -4.42 4.57 9.03
C GLY A 138 -5.42 5.69 8.77
N LYS A 139 -5.26 6.88 9.35
CA LYS A 139 -6.23 8.00 9.23
C LYS A 139 -6.01 8.87 8.00
N GLN A 140 -4.83 8.80 7.42
CA GLN A 140 -4.44 9.59 6.26
C GLN A 140 -3.90 8.67 5.17
N LEU A 141 -3.99 9.15 3.93
CA LEU A 141 -3.40 8.50 2.78
C LEU A 141 -2.49 9.49 2.05
N TYR A 142 -1.21 9.17 1.97
CA TYR A 142 -0.24 9.86 1.15
C TYR A 142 -0.30 9.32 -0.27
N PHE A 143 -0.15 10.20 -1.26
CA PHE A 143 -0.12 9.81 -2.67
C PHE A 143 0.64 10.83 -3.51
N LEU A 144 1.14 10.38 -4.66
CA LEU A 144 1.72 11.24 -5.67
C LEU A 144 0.68 11.56 -6.75
N SER A 145 0.62 12.81 -7.16
CA SER A 145 -0.17 13.28 -8.31
C SER A 145 0.71 14.04 -9.29
N LYS A 146 0.35 14.02 -10.57
CA LYS A 146 1.08 14.76 -11.60
C LYS A 146 0.99 16.25 -11.31
N ALA A 147 2.15 16.90 -11.21
CA ALA A 147 2.24 18.34 -10.97
C ALA A 147 3.15 19.02 -12.02
N TRP A 148 4.33 18.46 -12.29
CA TRP A 148 5.26 19.00 -13.29
C TRP A 148 5.74 17.93 -14.27
N VAL A 149 6.43 18.36 -15.33
CA VAL A 149 7.04 17.45 -16.31
C VAL A 149 8.03 16.50 -15.64
N ALA A 150 8.84 17.00 -14.71
CA ALA A 150 9.96 16.26 -14.12
C ALA A 150 9.72 15.71 -12.70
N SER A 151 8.62 16.09 -12.05
CA SER A 151 8.28 15.70 -10.67
C SER A 151 6.78 15.62 -10.44
N TYR A 152 6.40 14.84 -9.43
CA TYR A 152 5.04 14.76 -8.92
C TYR A 152 4.86 15.67 -7.70
N GLY A 153 3.62 15.98 -7.34
CA GLY A 153 3.28 16.56 -6.05
C GLY A 153 2.96 15.45 -5.05
N LEU A 154 3.61 15.45 -3.89
CA LEU A 154 3.22 14.63 -2.76
C LEU A 154 2.08 15.31 -2.01
N HIS A 155 0.97 14.60 -1.92
CA HIS A 155 -0.23 15.03 -1.23
C HIS A 155 -0.57 14.09 -0.08
N VAL A 156 -1.39 14.58 0.83
CA VAL A 156 -2.04 13.79 1.87
C VAL A 156 -3.54 14.08 1.86
N VAL A 157 -4.37 13.04 1.95
CA VAL A 157 -5.80 13.17 2.20
C VAL A 157 -6.13 12.68 3.60
N ASN A 158 -6.92 13.45 4.34
CA ASN A 158 -7.55 13.02 5.57
C ASN A 158 -8.77 12.16 5.24
N LEU A 159 -8.81 10.91 5.71
CA LEU A 159 -9.85 9.95 5.31
C LEU A 159 -11.18 10.17 6.03
N ALA A 160 -11.24 11.01 7.05
CA ALA A 160 -12.49 11.33 7.74
C ALA A 160 -13.29 12.43 7.05
N ASN A 161 -12.62 13.41 6.44
CA ASN A 161 -13.26 14.58 5.83
C ASN A 161 -12.88 14.82 4.36
N HIS A 162 -12.04 13.95 3.80
CA HIS A 162 -11.56 13.98 2.41
C HIS A 162 -10.81 15.26 2.01
N GLN A 163 -10.32 16.02 2.99
CA GLN A 163 -9.50 17.21 2.71
C GLN A 163 -8.11 16.79 2.27
N VAL A 164 -7.69 17.33 1.12
CA VAL A 164 -6.39 17.10 0.50
C VAL A 164 -5.47 18.28 0.77
N HIS A 165 -4.23 18.00 1.13
CA HIS A 165 -3.16 18.99 1.30
C HIS A 165 -1.93 18.59 0.49
N TYR A 166 -1.35 19.55 -0.22
CA TYR A 166 -0.02 19.42 -0.81
C TYR A 166 1.05 19.52 0.29
N LEU A 167 2.08 18.68 0.20
CA LEU A 167 3.20 18.66 1.15
C LEU A 167 4.49 19.18 0.52
N THR A 168 4.88 18.63 -0.62
CA THR A 168 6.14 18.96 -1.32
C THR A 168 6.21 18.27 -2.69
N ASP A 169 7.12 18.69 -3.57
CA ASP A 169 7.44 17.91 -4.77
C ASP A 169 8.15 16.60 -4.39
N ALA A 170 7.82 15.52 -5.10
CA ALA A 170 8.36 14.19 -4.83
C ALA A 170 8.31 13.29 -6.06
N ASN A 171 9.15 12.25 -6.05
CA ASN A 171 9.14 11.14 -7.00
C ASN A 171 8.96 9.78 -6.30
N GLY A 172 8.84 9.79 -4.98
CA GLY A 172 8.61 8.60 -4.17
C GLY A 172 8.34 8.99 -2.71
N VAL A 173 7.55 8.18 -2.02
CA VAL A 173 7.26 8.37 -0.59
C VAL A 173 7.18 7.02 0.11
N ARG A 174 7.65 6.98 1.36
CA ARG A 174 7.45 5.86 2.29
C ARG A 174 7.18 6.38 3.69
N VAL A 175 6.29 5.71 4.41
CA VAL A 175 6.08 5.95 5.85
C VAL A 175 7.06 5.08 6.65
N ILE A 176 7.70 5.68 7.65
CA ILE A 176 8.56 4.95 8.59
C ILE A 176 7.67 4.29 9.64
N ASN A 177 7.76 2.97 9.78
CA ASN A 177 6.84 2.21 10.63
C ASN A 177 7.31 2.01 12.08
N ARG A 178 8.60 2.25 12.38
CA ARG A 178 9.19 1.93 13.69
C ARG A 178 10.32 2.89 14.08
N GLY A 179 10.63 2.93 15.37
CA GLY A 179 11.72 3.74 15.94
C GLY A 179 11.36 5.22 16.12
N ARG A 180 12.36 6.04 16.45
CA ARG A 180 12.17 7.47 16.80
C ARG A 180 11.56 8.36 15.72
N TYR A 181 11.48 7.87 14.48
CA TYR A 181 10.89 8.57 13.34
C TYR A 181 9.62 7.86 12.84
N ALA A 182 9.03 6.97 13.63
CA ALA A 182 7.77 6.32 13.25
C ALA A 182 6.70 7.38 12.93
N GLY A 183 6.00 7.20 11.80
CA GLY A 183 5.02 8.16 11.27
C GLY A 183 5.62 9.22 10.34
N ASN A 184 6.94 9.45 10.37
CA ASN A 184 7.59 10.36 9.44
C ASN A 184 7.71 9.76 8.02
N LEU A 185 7.98 10.63 7.05
CA LEU A 185 8.05 10.31 5.64
C LEU A 185 9.50 10.31 5.15
N ILE A 186 9.89 9.27 4.42
CA ILE A 186 11.05 9.32 3.54
C ILE A 186 10.54 9.73 2.17
N VAL A 187 10.97 10.88 1.70
CA VAL A 187 10.58 11.45 0.41
C VAL A 187 11.77 11.40 -0.54
N GLU A 188 11.55 10.77 -1.69
CA GLU A 188 12.48 10.81 -2.81
C GLU A 188 12.21 12.07 -3.64
N LYS A 189 13.24 12.87 -3.90
CA LYS A 189 13.16 14.06 -4.76
C LYS A 189 14.13 13.92 -5.92
N ARG A 190 13.74 14.47 -7.08
CA ARG A 190 14.67 14.67 -8.18
C ARG A 190 15.51 15.91 -7.91
N THR A 191 16.82 15.79 -8.00
CA THR A 191 17.77 16.89 -7.79
C THR A 191 18.67 17.03 -9.00
N TYR A 192 18.92 18.26 -9.44
CA TYR A 192 19.76 18.56 -10.58
C TYR A 192 21.16 18.98 -10.13
N SER A 193 22.18 18.48 -10.82
CA SER A 193 23.56 18.96 -10.66
C SER A 193 23.74 20.22 -11.50
N THR A 194 24.31 21.27 -10.92
CA THR A 194 24.59 22.55 -11.59
C THR A 194 26.00 22.61 -12.21
N GLY A 195 26.73 21.49 -12.22
CA GLY A 195 28.09 21.41 -12.78
C GLY A 195 28.12 21.17 -14.29
N ALA A 196 29.33 21.21 -14.89
CA ALA A 196 29.57 21.13 -16.33
C ALA A 196 29.02 19.86 -17.03
N GLU A 197 28.86 18.76 -16.30
CA GLU A 197 28.28 17.51 -16.82
C GLU A 197 26.74 17.47 -16.77
N GLY A 198 26.11 18.46 -16.10
CA GLY A 198 24.67 18.48 -15.87
C GLY A 198 24.14 17.20 -15.20
N GLY A 199 22.84 16.96 -15.36
CA GLY A 199 22.20 15.71 -14.98
C GLY A 199 21.33 15.76 -13.73
N ALA A 200 20.55 14.69 -13.54
CA ALA A 200 19.62 14.55 -12.42
C ALA A 200 19.92 13.29 -11.61
N TYR A 201 19.77 13.38 -10.30
CA TYR A 201 19.91 12.26 -9.37
C TYR A 201 18.80 12.27 -8.33
N ALA A 202 18.51 11.11 -7.76
CA ALA A 202 17.55 10.97 -6.69
C ALA A 202 18.20 11.30 -5.34
N THR A 203 17.54 12.15 -4.55
CA THR A 203 17.87 12.39 -3.15
C THR A 203 16.76 11.90 -2.25
N PHE A 204 17.13 11.49 -1.04
CA PHE A 204 16.18 11.09 -0.01
C PHE A 204 16.25 12.07 1.14
N SER A 205 15.10 12.55 1.58
CA SER A 205 14.95 13.46 2.70
C SER A 205 13.85 12.99 3.63
N LEU A 206 14.02 13.30 4.91
CA LEU A 206 13.07 13.01 5.97
C LEU A 206 12.15 14.21 6.15
N PHE A 207 10.85 13.95 6.17
CA PHE A 207 9.80 14.92 6.46
C PHE A 207 8.92 14.43 7.61
N THR A 208 8.28 15.33 8.35
CA THR A 208 7.21 14.96 9.28
C THR A 208 5.98 14.46 8.53
N SER A 209 5.03 13.85 9.25
CA SER A 209 3.73 13.44 8.68
C SER A 209 2.91 14.59 8.08
N GLN A 210 3.23 15.84 8.45
CA GLN A 210 2.59 17.07 7.99
C GLN A 210 3.40 17.80 6.91
N GLY A 211 4.47 17.18 6.39
CA GLY A 211 5.27 17.75 5.30
C GLY A 211 6.33 18.77 5.72
N ALA A 212 6.64 18.91 7.02
CA ALA A 212 7.77 19.75 7.44
C ALA A 212 9.09 19.01 7.20
N TYR A 213 10.06 19.66 6.54
CA TYR A 213 11.39 19.08 6.32
C TYR A 213 12.14 18.89 7.65
N VAL A 214 12.78 17.73 7.81
CA VAL A 214 13.59 17.40 8.99
C VAL A 214 15.07 17.38 8.65
N LYS A 215 15.48 16.54 7.70
CA LYS A 215 16.90 16.42 7.27
C LYS A 215 17.05 15.62 5.98
N ARG A 216 18.17 15.81 5.28
CA ARG A 216 18.59 14.95 4.17
C ARG A 216 19.12 13.62 4.68
N LEU A 217 18.74 12.53 4.02
CA LEU A 217 19.19 11.17 4.33
C LEU A 217 20.32 10.72 3.39
N GLY A 218 20.31 11.16 2.13
CA GLY A 218 21.38 10.82 1.19
C GLY A 218 21.00 11.03 -0.28
N LYS A 219 21.71 10.31 -1.15
CA LYS A 219 21.44 10.19 -2.59
C LYS A 219 21.44 8.71 -2.98
N ARG A 220 20.66 8.35 -4.00
CA ARG A 220 20.73 7.00 -4.58
C ARG A 220 22.13 6.79 -5.17
N GLN A 221 22.82 5.72 -4.76
CA GLN A 221 24.06 5.31 -5.42
C GLN A 221 23.74 4.71 -6.79
N LYS A 222 24.58 5.02 -7.78
CA LYS A 222 24.46 4.48 -9.14
C LYS A 222 24.80 3.00 -9.17
#